data_AF-A0A960JAD8-F1
#
_entry.id   AF-A0A960JAD8-F1
#
_cell.length_a   1.000
_cell.length_b   1.000
_cell.length_c   1.000
_cell.angle_alpha   90.00
_cell.angle_beta   90.00
_cell.angle_gamma   90.00
#
_symmetry.space_group_name_H-M   'P 1'
#
loop_
_entity.id
_entity.type
_entity.pdbx_description
1 polymer ?
#
loop_
_entity_poly.entity_id
_entity_poly.type
_entity_poly.pdbx_seq_one_letter_code
_entity_poly.pdbx_strand_id
1 'polypeptide(L)'
;MIRRLTFIGLLAALAAGTALAQSSGLAIFTAPLSPSSENPPIEGVAAGGNAVVLIHMTRDSSGALTRAVVDFQIDVAAEDVISASAMHIHRGARGTNGPVVIDSNFGAVLDLSGEHHLFRQNIVTDSDGLAVVESLLTNPSGFYVNMHATAPAGLRGGFVRGQLMRTDASAISSLQSQLDGMATANAALATELASVKETLARVARRLGVVPSN
;
A
#
# COMPACT_ATOMS: atom_id res chain seq x y z
N MET A 1 -44.46 -34.41 46.08
CA MET A 1 -43.56 -33.23 46.12
C MET A 1 -42.12 -33.71 45.94
N ILE A 2 -41.57 -33.65 44.72
CA ILE A 2 -40.14 -33.96 44.48
C ILE A 2 -39.63 -32.88 43.52
N ARG A 3 -38.80 -31.97 44.05
CA ARG A 3 -38.15 -30.90 43.28
C ARG A 3 -36.95 -31.48 42.54
N ARG A 4 -36.97 -31.32 41.23
CA ARG A 4 -35.83 -31.43 40.30
C ARG A 4 -34.72 -30.48 40.70
N LEU A 5 -33.46 -30.85 40.45
CA LEU A 5 -32.50 -30.08 39.63
C LEU A 5 -31.09 -30.69 39.78
N THR A 6 -30.72 -31.56 38.83
CA THR A 6 -29.34 -31.99 38.63
C THR A 6 -28.63 -30.90 37.82
N PHE A 7 -27.65 -30.25 38.43
CA PHE A 7 -26.71 -29.35 37.78
C PHE A 7 -25.78 -30.16 36.86
N ILE A 8 -25.78 -29.90 35.56
CA ILE A 8 -24.71 -30.31 34.65
C ILE A 8 -24.09 -29.02 34.12
N GLY A 9 -22.91 -28.68 34.64
CA GLY A 9 -22.12 -27.55 34.20
C GLY A 9 -21.54 -27.83 32.82
N LEU A 10 -21.93 -27.01 31.84
CA LEU A 10 -21.29 -26.96 30.53
C LEU A 10 -20.16 -25.93 30.59
N LEU A 11 -18.93 -26.38 30.87
CA LEU A 11 -17.73 -25.55 30.72
C LEU A 11 -17.23 -25.70 29.28
N ALA A 12 -17.82 -24.93 28.35
CA ALA A 12 -17.25 -24.75 27.02
C ALA A 12 -16.14 -23.69 27.12
N ALA A 13 -14.89 -24.14 27.10
CA ALA A 13 -13.73 -23.27 27.00
C ALA A 13 -13.78 -22.52 25.67
N LEU A 14 -14.13 -21.23 25.72
CA LEU A 14 -14.07 -20.32 24.60
C LEU A 14 -12.60 -19.97 24.36
N ALA A 15 -11.91 -20.74 23.52
CA ALA A 15 -10.66 -20.29 22.91
C ALA A 15 -11.01 -19.24 21.83
N ALA A 16 -11.32 -18.02 22.27
CA ALA A 16 -11.34 -16.87 21.39
C ALA A 16 -9.88 -16.55 21.04
N GLY A 17 -9.38 -17.16 19.96
CA GLY A 17 -8.17 -16.66 19.31
C GLY A 17 -8.47 -15.24 18.86
N THR A 18 -7.93 -14.25 19.58
CA THR A 18 -7.92 -12.87 19.13
C THR A 18 -7.02 -12.82 17.91
N ALA A 19 -7.60 -12.95 16.72
CA ALA A 19 -6.97 -12.44 15.51
C ALA A 19 -6.74 -10.95 15.75
N LEU A 20 -5.48 -10.56 15.98
CA LEU A 20 -5.13 -9.15 16.08
C LEU A 20 -5.52 -8.52 14.74
N ALA A 21 -6.49 -7.62 14.77
CA ALA A 21 -6.97 -6.95 13.57
C ALA A 21 -5.80 -6.16 12.96
N GLN A 22 -5.31 -6.61 11.81
CA GLN A 22 -4.38 -5.84 10.98
C GLN A 22 -5.20 -4.89 10.12
N SER A 23 -4.77 -3.63 10.03
CA SER A 23 -5.40 -2.67 9.11
C SER A 23 -4.55 -2.50 7.86
N SER A 24 -5.21 -2.41 6.71
CA SER A 24 -4.58 -2.02 5.45
C SER A 24 -4.84 -0.54 5.15
N GLY A 25 -3.93 0.11 4.44
CA GLY A 25 -4.11 1.51 4.02
C GLY A 25 -3.40 1.81 2.72
N LEU A 26 -3.83 2.88 2.04
CA LEU A 26 -3.21 3.38 0.82
C LEU A 26 -2.86 4.85 0.97
N ALA A 27 -1.64 5.21 0.61
CA ALA A 27 -1.24 6.60 0.38
C ALA A 27 -0.79 6.77 -1.07
N ILE A 28 -1.19 7.87 -1.70
CA ILE A 28 -0.86 8.19 -3.08
C ILE A 28 -0.08 9.50 -3.10
N PHE A 29 1.03 9.48 -3.82
CA PHE A 29 1.87 10.64 -4.03
C PHE A 29 2.08 10.86 -5.53
N THR A 30 2.23 12.11 -5.92
CA THR A 30 2.57 12.48 -7.30
C THR A 30 3.84 13.33 -7.30
N ALA A 31 4.58 13.25 -8.40
CA ALA A 31 5.77 14.05 -8.63
C ALA A 31 5.88 14.36 -10.13
N PRO A 32 5.62 15.61 -10.57
CA PRO A 32 5.92 16.02 -11.93
C PRO A 32 7.44 15.99 -12.12
N LEU A 33 7.88 15.28 -13.14
CA LEU A 33 9.28 14.99 -13.42
C LEU A 33 9.81 15.97 -14.46
N SER A 34 10.91 16.67 -14.14
CA SER A 34 11.59 17.55 -15.10
C SER A 34 13.12 17.58 -14.91
N PRO A 35 13.89 17.79 -15.99
CA PRO A 35 15.33 18.05 -15.91
C PRO A 35 15.66 19.36 -15.18
N SER A 36 14.77 20.35 -15.26
CA SER A 36 14.90 21.62 -14.54
C SER A 36 14.77 21.50 -13.02
N SER A 37 14.22 20.39 -12.53
CA SER A 37 14.12 20.10 -11.10
C SER A 37 15.36 19.41 -10.54
N GLU A 38 16.32 19.02 -11.38
CA GLU A 38 17.61 18.50 -10.94
C GLU A 38 18.42 19.57 -10.18
N ASN A 39 19.47 19.13 -9.47
CA ASN A 39 20.40 20.03 -8.81
C ASN A 39 21.87 19.64 -9.11
N PRO A 40 22.58 20.41 -9.95
CA PRO A 40 22.08 21.60 -10.66
C PRO A 40 21.02 21.24 -11.73
N PRO A 41 20.15 22.20 -12.12
CA PRO A 41 19.22 21.99 -13.23
C PRO A 41 19.94 21.58 -14.51
N ILE A 42 19.35 20.68 -15.28
CA ILE A 42 19.90 20.23 -16.56
C ILE A 42 19.25 21.01 -17.69
N GLU A 43 20.08 21.64 -18.52
CA GLU A 43 19.65 22.40 -19.69
C GLU A 43 19.76 21.55 -20.97
N GLY A 44 18.95 21.88 -21.99
CA GLY A 44 19.05 21.28 -23.32
C GLY A 44 18.58 19.82 -23.43
N VAL A 45 18.00 19.24 -22.37
CA VAL A 45 17.39 17.91 -22.40
C VAL A 45 15.88 18.04 -22.46
N ALA A 46 15.29 17.59 -23.57
CA ALA A 46 13.84 17.51 -23.73
C ALA A 46 13.35 16.16 -23.17
N ALA A 47 13.19 16.11 -21.85
CA ALA A 47 12.59 14.98 -21.15
C ALA A 47 11.65 15.46 -20.05
N GLY A 48 10.72 14.62 -19.63
CA GLY A 48 9.81 14.95 -18.54
C GLY A 48 8.69 13.94 -18.41
N GLY A 49 7.79 14.17 -17.44
CA GLY A 49 6.66 13.29 -17.22
C GLY A 49 6.06 13.44 -15.83
N ASN A 50 5.47 12.36 -15.33
CA ASN A 50 4.89 12.32 -14.00
C ASN A 50 5.12 10.96 -13.35
N ALA A 51 5.47 10.99 -12.07
CA ALA A 51 5.50 9.82 -11.22
C ALA A 51 4.28 9.79 -10.32
N VAL A 52 3.63 8.64 -10.23
CA VAL A 52 2.66 8.30 -9.18
C VAL A 52 3.28 7.22 -8.31
N VAL A 53 3.42 7.51 -7.02
CA VAL A 53 3.91 6.55 -6.02
C VAL A 53 2.74 6.15 -5.14
N LEU A 54 2.39 4.87 -5.16
CA LEU A 54 1.38 4.30 -4.28
C LEU A 54 2.06 3.50 -3.19
N ILE A 55 1.66 3.72 -1.94
CA ILE A 55 2.16 2.98 -0.79
C ILE A 55 1.01 2.21 -0.15
N HIS A 56 0.99 0.90 -0.38
CA HIS A 56 0.08 -0.02 0.29
C HIS A 56 0.69 -0.43 1.63
N MET A 57 0.03 -0.08 2.71
CA MET A 57 0.50 -0.27 4.07
C MET A 57 -0.25 -1.40 4.77
N THR A 58 0.46 -2.14 5.60
CA THR A 58 -0.12 -3.02 6.61
C THR A 58 0.36 -2.55 7.98
N ARG A 59 -0.57 -2.43 8.93
CA ARG A 59 -0.28 -2.07 10.33
C ARG A 59 -0.74 -3.18 11.26
N ASP A 60 -0.02 -3.36 12.36
CA ASP A 60 -0.46 -4.22 13.45
C ASP A 60 -1.56 -3.57 14.29
N SER A 61 -2.03 -4.28 15.32
CA SER A 61 -3.10 -3.80 16.21
C SER A 61 -2.70 -2.59 17.07
N SER A 62 -1.40 -2.28 17.19
CA SER A 62 -0.92 -1.05 17.85
C SER A 62 -0.88 0.15 16.91
N GLY A 63 -1.12 -0.08 15.62
CA GLY A 63 -1.03 0.93 14.56
C GLY A 63 0.37 1.08 13.97
N ALA A 64 1.35 0.28 14.40
CA ALA A 64 2.70 0.33 13.84
C ALA A 64 2.72 -0.28 12.43
N LEU A 65 3.43 0.35 11.48
CA LEU A 65 3.67 -0.26 10.17
C LEU A 65 4.47 -1.55 10.33
N THR A 66 3.99 -2.61 9.70
CA THR A 66 4.67 -3.92 9.63
C THR A 66 5.13 -4.26 8.21
N ARG A 67 4.52 -3.62 7.20
CA ARG A 67 4.86 -3.79 5.80
C ARG A 67 4.40 -2.60 4.98
N ALA A 68 5.19 -2.22 3.98
CA ALA A 68 4.79 -1.29 2.94
C ALA A 68 5.15 -1.85 1.56
N VAL A 69 4.23 -1.80 0.61
CA VAL A 69 4.50 -2.05 -0.81
C VAL A 69 4.49 -0.70 -1.51
N VAL A 70 5.61 -0.33 -2.07
CA VAL A 70 5.82 0.94 -2.76
C VAL A 70 5.80 0.67 -4.26
N ASP A 71 4.71 1.04 -4.89
CA ASP A 71 4.51 0.95 -6.33
C ASP A 71 4.84 2.28 -6.98
N PHE A 72 5.64 2.22 -8.02
CA PHE A 72 6.02 3.34 -8.85
C PHE A 72 5.36 3.17 -10.22
N GLN A 73 4.49 4.10 -10.57
CA GLN A 73 3.90 4.23 -11.90
C GLN A 73 4.44 5.50 -12.53
N ILE A 74 5.16 5.37 -13.63
CA ILE A 74 5.85 6.49 -14.26
C ILE A 74 5.41 6.60 -15.70
N ASP A 75 4.92 7.80 -16.03
CA ASP A 75 4.79 8.25 -17.40
C ASP A 75 6.00 9.15 -17.66
N VAL A 76 6.85 8.78 -18.60
CA VAL A 76 8.06 9.55 -18.93
C VAL A 76 8.25 9.59 -20.44
N ALA A 77 8.67 10.74 -20.93
CA ALA A 77 9.06 10.93 -22.32
C ALA A 77 10.43 11.58 -22.41
N ALA A 78 11.20 11.20 -23.43
CA ALA A 78 12.41 11.89 -23.84
C ALA A 78 12.50 11.96 -25.37
N GLU A 79 12.90 13.10 -25.92
CA GLU A 79 13.14 13.23 -27.37
C GLU A 79 14.44 12.53 -27.80
N ASP A 80 15.46 12.59 -26.94
CA ASP A 80 16.75 11.94 -27.14
C ASP A 80 16.81 10.53 -26.55
N VAL A 81 17.74 9.71 -27.04
CA VAL A 81 18.06 8.41 -26.45
C VAL A 81 18.71 8.60 -25.07
N ILE A 82 17.98 8.18 -24.03
CA ILE A 82 18.46 8.15 -22.65
C ILE A 82 18.43 6.70 -22.16
N SER A 83 19.58 6.18 -21.77
CA SER A 83 19.71 4.83 -21.19
C SER A 83 19.44 4.88 -19.68
N ALA A 84 18.17 4.92 -19.29
CA ALA A 84 17.74 4.91 -17.90
C ALA A 84 18.14 3.61 -17.19
N SER A 85 18.59 3.72 -15.95
CA SER A 85 19.24 2.64 -15.22
C SER A 85 18.70 2.44 -13.81
N ALA A 86 18.13 3.48 -13.22
CA ALA A 86 17.56 3.40 -11.89
C ALA A 86 16.50 4.46 -11.68
N MET A 87 15.64 4.20 -10.69
CA MET A 87 14.70 5.17 -10.17
C MET A 87 14.59 4.99 -8.67
N HIS A 88 14.57 6.11 -7.97
CA HIS A 88 14.63 6.11 -6.51
C HIS A 88 13.71 7.17 -5.93
N ILE A 89 13.29 6.93 -4.68
CA ILE A 89 12.89 8.00 -3.78
C ILE A 89 14.13 8.40 -2.98
N HIS A 90 14.44 9.69 -3.00
CA HIS A 90 15.47 10.30 -2.19
C HIS A 90 14.86 11.10 -1.04
N ARG A 91 15.62 11.27 0.04
CA ARG A 91 15.27 12.17 1.14
C ARG A 91 16.02 13.49 1.01
N GLY A 92 15.33 14.51 0.53
CA GLY A 92 15.83 15.88 0.39
C GLY A 92 14.71 16.87 0.08
N ALA A 93 14.82 18.07 0.64
CA ALA A 93 13.94 19.18 0.30
C ALA A 93 14.25 19.68 -1.12
N ARG A 94 13.31 20.46 -1.69
CA ARG A 94 13.46 21.06 -3.02
C ARG A 94 14.78 21.83 -3.12
N GLY A 95 15.54 21.57 -4.18
CA GLY A 95 16.85 22.19 -4.43
C GLY A 95 18.01 21.58 -3.64
N THR A 96 17.81 20.51 -2.86
CA THR A 96 18.88 19.82 -2.11
C THR A 96 19.01 18.36 -2.58
N ASN A 97 20.24 17.91 -2.85
CA ASN A 97 20.49 16.50 -3.15
C ASN A 97 20.49 15.69 -1.85
N GLY A 98 19.78 14.56 -1.87
CA GLY A 98 19.62 13.66 -0.74
C GLY A 98 20.06 12.23 -1.04
N PRO A 99 20.27 11.38 -0.02
CA PRO A 99 20.53 9.96 -0.23
C PRO A 99 19.31 9.25 -0.79
N VAL A 100 19.54 8.14 -1.50
CA VAL A 100 18.50 7.16 -1.86
C VAL A 100 17.97 6.55 -0.57
N VAL A 101 16.64 6.50 -0.43
CA VAL A 101 15.99 5.91 0.74
C VAL A 101 15.00 4.79 0.37
N ILE A 102 14.48 4.78 -0.86
CA ILE A 102 13.70 3.66 -1.40
C ILE A 102 14.13 3.43 -2.86
N ASP A 103 14.61 2.23 -3.15
CA ASP A 103 14.92 1.78 -4.51
C ASP A 103 13.64 1.30 -5.21
N SER A 104 13.45 1.55 -6.51
CA SER A 104 12.28 1.02 -7.22
C SER A 104 12.45 -0.45 -7.65
N ASN A 105 13.63 -1.05 -7.49
CA ASN A 105 14.06 -2.27 -8.16
C ASN A 105 13.96 -2.14 -9.68
N PHE A 106 14.55 -1.07 -10.25
CA PHE A 106 14.38 -0.69 -11.66
C PHE A 106 14.76 -1.79 -12.66
N GLY A 107 15.72 -2.65 -12.32
CA GLY A 107 16.12 -3.79 -13.16
C GLY A 107 17.11 -3.40 -14.25
N ALA A 108 16.94 -3.97 -15.45
CA ALA A 108 17.83 -3.73 -16.58
C ALA A 108 17.72 -2.29 -17.11
N VAL A 109 18.81 -1.83 -17.75
CA VAL A 109 18.84 -0.53 -18.43
C VAL A 109 17.79 -0.49 -19.54
N LEU A 110 17.07 0.63 -19.65
CA LEU A 110 16.05 0.89 -20.65
C LEU A 110 16.40 2.11 -21.50
N ASP A 111 16.17 2.02 -22.81
CA ASP A 111 16.17 3.18 -23.69
C ASP A 111 14.80 3.88 -23.58
N LEU A 112 14.81 5.14 -23.16
CA LEU A 112 13.60 5.94 -22.96
C LEU A 112 13.31 6.95 -24.08
N SER A 113 13.82 6.73 -25.29
CA SER A 113 13.40 7.51 -26.45
C SER A 113 11.89 7.35 -26.71
N GLY A 114 11.18 8.46 -26.90
CA GLY A 114 9.72 8.50 -27.03
C GLY A 114 9.00 8.41 -25.69
N GLU A 115 7.73 7.98 -25.71
CA GLU A 115 6.88 7.86 -24.52
C GLU A 115 6.95 6.45 -23.91
N HIS A 116 7.04 6.38 -22.58
CA HIS A 116 7.11 5.13 -21.83
C HIS A 116 6.20 5.17 -20.61
N HIS A 117 5.56 4.03 -20.35
CA HIS A 117 4.77 3.76 -19.15
C HIS A 117 5.46 2.64 -18.36
N LEU A 118 6.03 2.98 -17.21
CA LEU A 118 6.82 2.05 -16.40
C LEU A 118 6.11 1.74 -15.09
N PHE A 119 6.10 0.46 -14.73
CA PHE A 119 5.70 0.00 -13.41
C PHE A 119 6.89 -0.65 -12.70
N ARG A 120 7.11 -0.29 -11.44
CA ARG A 120 8.13 -0.88 -10.57
C ARG A 120 7.61 -1.02 -9.14
N GLN A 121 8.13 -1.98 -8.39
CA GLN A 121 7.66 -2.27 -7.04
C GLN A 121 8.82 -2.58 -6.10
N ASN A 122 8.72 -2.06 -4.88
CA ASN A 122 9.55 -2.46 -3.76
C ASN A 122 8.68 -2.86 -2.57
N ILE A 123 9.07 -3.93 -1.88
CA ILE A 123 8.41 -4.40 -0.66
C ILE A 123 9.35 -4.09 0.51
N VAL A 124 8.91 -3.19 1.39
CA VAL A 124 9.64 -2.73 2.56
C VAL A 124 9.08 -3.42 3.80
N THR A 125 9.95 -4.12 4.52
CA THR A 125 9.61 -4.86 5.75
C THR A 125 10.63 -4.67 6.87
N ASP A 126 11.81 -4.13 6.57
CA ASP A 126 12.82 -3.82 7.58
C ASP A 126 12.46 -2.54 8.35
N SER A 127 12.93 -2.43 9.59
CA SER A 127 12.56 -1.33 10.49
C SER A 127 12.96 0.05 9.97
N ASP A 128 14.13 0.16 9.34
CA ASP A 128 14.67 1.43 8.86
C ASP A 128 13.88 1.95 7.66
N GLY A 129 13.57 1.06 6.72
CA GLY A 129 12.70 1.34 5.58
C GLY A 129 11.28 1.71 6.02
N LEU A 130 10.70 1.02 7.00
CA LEU A 130 9.37 1.37 7.52
C LEU A 130 9.38 2.75 8.21
N ALA A 131 10.45 3.11 8.93
CA ALA A 131 10.62 4.45 9.48
C ALA A 131 10.77 5.53 8.39
N VAL A 132 11.42 5.20 7.26
CA VAL A 132 11.45 6.06 6.07
C VAL A 132 10.05 6.29 5.52
N VAL A 133 9.25 5.22 5.39
CA VAL A 133 7.87 5.31 4.89
C VAL A 133 7.03 6.21 5.81
N GLU A 134 7.09 6.04 7.14
CA GLU A 134 6.37 6.95 8.06
C GLU A 134 6.80 8.42 7.90
N SER A 135 8.09 8.66 7.73
CA SER A 135 8.61 10.02 7.49
C SER A 135 8.08 10.61 6.17
N LEU A 136 7.96 9.79 5.13
CA LEU A 136 7.40 10.20 3.84
C LEU A 136 5.90 10.51 3.95
N LEU A 137 5.14 9.66 4.65
CA LEU A 137 3.71 9.88 4.89
C LEU A 137 3.44 11.21 5.62
N THR A 138 4.29 11.58 6.56
CA THR A 138 4.14 12.78 7.39
C THR A 138 4.69 14.04 6.74
N ASN A 139 5.79 13.95 5.99
CA ASN A 139 6.40 15.08 5.29
C ASN A 139 6.81 14.70 3.85
N PRO A 140 5.85 14.55 2.92
CA PRO A 140 6.15 14.18 1.53
C PRO A 140 7.05 15.20 0.83
N SER A 141 6.93 16.49 1.18
CA SER A 141 7.74 17.57 0.60
C SER A 141 9.24 17.49 0.94
N GLY A 142 9.63 16.62 1.87
CA GLY A 142 11.02 16.27 2.16
C GLY A 142 11.59 15.14 1.31
N PHE A 143 10.84 14.62 0.34
CA PHE A 143 11.23 13.50 -0.52
C PHE A 143 10.94 13.76 -1.99
N TYR A 144 11.78 13.24 -2.87
CA TYR A 144 11.62 13.40 -4.32
C TYR A 144 11.87 12.09 -5.05
N VAL A 145 11.21 11.91 -6.19
CA VAL A 145 11.53 10.87 -7.17
C VAL A 145 12.60 11.41 -8.10
N ASN A 146 13.60 10.58 -8.40
CA ASN A 146 14.61 10.88 -9.40
C ASN A 146 14.88 9.63 -10.25
N MET A 147 15.08 9.82 -11.55
CA MET A 147 15.48 8.77 -12.48
C MET A 147 16.90 9.00 -12.99
N HIS A 148 17.74 7.97 -12.91
CA HIS A 148 19.15 7.99 -13.29
C HIS A 148 19.39 7.33 -14.63
N ALA A 149 20.35 7.85 -15.40
CA ALA A 149 20.77 7.28 -16.67
C ALA A 149 22.23 6.79 -16.62
N THR A 150 22.60 5.90 -17.54
CA THR A 150 24.01 5.52 -17.79
C THR A 150 24.57 6.21 -19.02
N ALA A 151 23.69 6.64 -19.94
CA ALA A 151 24.02 7.40 -21.13
C ALA A 151 22.88 8.38 -21.48
N PRO A 152 23.20 9.55 -22.08
CA PRO A 152 24.54 10.12 -22.24
C PRO A 152 25.24 10.43 -20.91
N ALA A 153 26.57 10.54 -20.91
CA ALA A 153 27.38 10.58 -19.68
C ALA A 153 27.05 11.77 -18.75
N GLY A 154 26.55 12.88 -19.30
CA GLY A 154 26.12 14.06 -18.53
C GLY A 154 24.90 13.83 -17.64
N LEU A 155 24.18 12.71 -17.82
CA LEU A 155 22.90 12.42 -17.15
C LEU A 155 23.01 11.35 -16.04
N ARG A 156 24.25 10.98 -15.66
CA ARG A 156 24.50 9.90 -14.68
C ARG A 156 24.02 10.22 -13.26
N GLY A 157 23.97 11.50 -12.91
CA GLY A 157 23.50 11.98 -11.61
C GLY A 157 21.97 11.98 -11.43
N GLY A 158 21.23 11.71 -12.50
CA GLY A 158 19.79 11.96 -12.59
C GLY A 158 19.49 12.76 -13.86
N PHE A 159 18.35 12.52 -14.51
CA PHE A 159 17.94 13.30 -15.68
C PHE A 159 16.54 13.90 -15.57
N VAL A 160 15.70 13.36 -14.68
CA VAL A 160 14.42 13.95 -14.31
C VAL A 160 14.17 13.77 -12.83
N ARG A 161 13.73 14.86 -12.17
CA ARG A 161 13.37 14.90 -10.75
C ARG A 161 11.97 15.46 -10.55
N GLY A 162 11.29 15.00 -9.51
CA GLY A 162 10.05 15.62 -9.03
C GLY A 162 9.88 15.48 -7.52
N GLN A 163 9.53 16.56 -6.83
CA GLN A 163 9.22 16.51 -5.40
C GLN A 163 7.89 15.78 -5.17
N LEU A 164 7.84 14.90 -4.18
CA LEU A 164 6.61 14.19 -3.83
C LEU A 164 5.60 15.13 -3.19
N MET A 165 4.37 15.05 -3.69
CA MET A 165 3.19 15.74 -3.17
C MET A 165 2.16 14.68 -2.81
N ARG A 166 1.57 14.79 -1.61
CA ARG A 166 0.49 13.89 -1.23
C ARG A 166 -0.75 14.23 -2.04
N THR A 167 -1.35 13.22 -2.64
CA THR A 167 -2.67 13.33 -3.25
C THR A 167 -3.70 12.96 -2.20
N ASP A 168 -4.78 13.73 -2.10
CA ASP A 168 -5.89 13.43 -1.20
C ASP A 168 -6.61 12.16 -1.67
N ALA A 169 -6.15 11.01 -1.18
CA ALA A 169 -6.77 9.71 -1.41
C ALA A 169 -7.99 9.47 -0.49
N SER A 170 -8.58 10.53 0.09
CA SER A 170 -9.66 10.44 1.09
C SER A 170 -10.87 9.64 0.57
N ALA A 171 -11.18 9.76 -0.72
CA ALA A 171 -12.19 8.94 -1.38
C ALA A 171 -11.83 7.45 -1.40
N ILE A 172 -10.57 7.11 -1.64
CA ILE A 172 -10.08 5.72 -1.68
C ILE A 172 -10.03 5.13 -0.27
N SER A 173 -9.54 5.90 0.71
CA SER A 173 -9.56 5.49 2.11
C SER A 173 -10.97 5.28 2.65
N SER A 174 -11.92 6.13 2.22
CA SER A 174 -13.35 5.96 2.54
C SER A 174 -13.90 4.66 1.95
N LEU A 175 -13.59 4.37 0.68
CA LEU A 175 -14.01 3.12 0.03
C LEU A 175 -13.38 1.87 0.68
N GLN A 176 -12.10 1.93 1.07
CA GLN A 176 -11.45 0.82 1.79
C GLN A 176 -12.09 0.60 3.17
N SER A 177 -12.36 1.67 3.92
CA SER A 177 -13.06 1.58 5.20
C SER A 177 -14.48 1.00 5.03
N GLN A 178 -15.18 1.36 3.96
CA GLN A 178 -16.48 0.77 3.62
C GLN A 178 -16.36 -0.73 3.32
N LEU A 179 -15.32 -1.14 2.58
CA LEU A 179 -15.08 -2.55 2.25
C LEU A 179 -14.79 -3.39 3.51
N ASP A 180 -13.95 -2.89 4.42
CA ASP A 180 -13.66 -3.56 5.69
C ASP A 180 -14.90 -3.66 6.58
N GLY A 181 -15.73 -2.61 6.58
CA GLY A 181 -17.04 -2.61 7.24
C GLY A 181 -17.98 -3.67 6.67
N MET A 182 -18.02 -3.80 5.34
CA MET A 182 -18.82 -4.83 4.66
C MET A 182 -18.31 -6.25 4.98
N ALA A 183 -16.99 -6.46 5.03
CA ALA A 183 -16.41 -7.75 5.40
C ALA A 183 -16.82 -8.15 6.83
N THR A 184 -16.80 -7.20 7.76
CA THR A 184 -17.23 -7.40 9.15
C THR A 184 -18.73 -7.72 9.23
N ALA A 185 -19.57 -6.98 8.51
CA ALA A 185 -21.01 -7.22 8.46
C ALA A 185 -21.35 -8.61 7.87
N ASN A 186 -20.63 -9.04 6.83
CA ASN A 186 -20.80 -10.37 6.24
C ASN A 186 -20.45 -11.50 7.23
N ALA A 187 -19.40 -11.33 8.03
CA ALA A 187 -19.05 -12.29 9.08
C ALA A 187 -20.15 -12.41 10.16
N ALA A 188 -20.75 -11.29 10.55
CA ALA A 188 -21.86 -11.26 11.49
C ALA A 188 -23.11 -11.96 10.92
N LEU A 189 -23.46 -11.67 9.66
CA LEU A 189 -24.57 -12.32 8.95
C LEU A 189 -24.37 -13.84 8.84
N ALA A 190 -23.15 -14.31 8.63
CA ALA A 190 -22.85 -15.74 8.59
C ALA A 190 -23.14 -16.43 9.94
N THR A 191 -22.88 -15.74 11.05
CA THR A 191 -23.17 -16.23 12.41
C THR A 191 -24.68 -16.26 12.68
N GLU A 192 -25.41 -15.21 12.31
CA GLU A 192 -26.87 -15.16 12.40
C GLU A 192 -27.53 -16.28 11.57
N LEU A 193 -27.06 -16.49 10.33
CA LEU A 193 -27.56 -17.55 9.47
C LEU A 193 -27.34 -18.94 10.09
N ALA A 194 -26.21 -19.17 10.77
CA ALA A 194 -25.97 -20.41 11.49
C ALA A 194 -26.96 -20.61 12.66
N SER A 195 -27.25 -19.55 13.42
CA SER A 195 -28.25 -19.57 14.50
C SER A 195 -29.67 -19.85 14.00
N VAL A 196 -30.06 -19.24 12.87
CA VAL A 196 -31.35 -19.48 12.21
C VAL A 196 -31.45 -20.93 11.73
N LYS A 197 -30.41 -21.47 11.09
CA LYS A 197 -30.38 -22.87 10.65
C LYS A 197 -30.56 -23.83 11.83
N GLU A 198 -29.90 -23.58 12.95
CA GLU A 198 -30.06 -24.42 14.15
C GLU A 198 -31.47 -24.29 14.74
N THR A 199 -32.04 -23.08 14.75
CA THR A 199 -33.42 -22.86 15.18
C THR A 199 -34.41 -23.61 14.31
N LEU A 200 -34.25 -23.55 12.98
CA LEU A 200 -35.08 -24.29 12.04
C LEU A 200 -34.95 -25.79 12.24
N ALA A 201 -33.73 -26.29 12.44
CA ALA A 201 -33.49 -27.70 12.75
C ALA A 201 -34.21 -28.13 14.03
N ARG A 202 -34.20 -27.30 15.09
CA ARG A 202 -34.97 -27.55 16.31
C ARG A 202 -36.48 -27.56 16.08
N VAL A 203 -37.00 -26.63 15.27
CA VAL A 203 -38.45 -26.57 14.94
C VAL A 203 -38.86 -27.80 14.12
N ALA A 204 -38.08 -28.16 13.09
CA ALA A 204 -38.34 -29.32 12.25
C ALA A 204 -38.37 -30.62 13.06
N ARG A 205 -37.46 -30.78 14.04
CA ARG A 205 -37.49 -31.89 15.01
C ARG A 205 -38.75 -31.88 15.87
N ARG A 206 -39.20 -30.73 16.35
CA ARG A 206 -40.45 -30.61 17.14
C ARG A 206 -41.71 -30.91 16.34
N LEU A 207 -41.73 -30.57 15.05
CA LEU A 207 -42.85 -30.82 14.16
C LEU A 207 -42.85 -32.25 13.58
N GLY A 208 -41.85 -33.08 13.89
CA GLY A 208 -41.74 -34.44 13.38
C GLY A 208 -41.42 -34.53 11.89
N VAL A 209 -40.95 -33.45 11.27
CA VAL A 209 -40.64 -33.37 9.83
C VAL A 209 -39.27 -34.01 9.50
N VAL A 210 -38.44 -34.26 10.52
CA VAL A 210 -37.15 -34.96 10.40
C VAL A 210 -37.15 -36.12 11.40
N PRO A 211 -36.81 -37.36 11.00
CA PRO A 211 -36.80 -38.51 11.91
C PRO A 211 -35.80 -38.28 13.05
N SER A 212 -36.22 -38.57 14.28
CA SER A 212 -35.33 -38.63 15.44
C SER A 212 -34.42 -39.84 15.28
N ASN A 213 -33.11 -39.61 15.15
CA ASN A 213 -32.10 -40.64 15.39
C ASN A 213 -32.11 -41.06 16.85
#